data_AF-A0A7Z1HPW4-F1
#
_entry.id   AF-A0A7Z1HPW4-F1
#
_cell.length_a   1.000
_cell.length_b   1.000
_cell.length_c   1.000
_cell.angle_alpha   90.00
_cell.angle_beta   90.00
_cell.angle_gamma   90.00
#
_symmetry.space_group_name_H-M   'P 1'
#
loop_
_entity.id
_entity.type
_entity.pdbx_description
1 polymer ?
#
loop_
_entity_poly.entity_id
_entity_poly.type
_entity_poly.pdbx_seq_one_letter_code
_entity_poly.pdbx_strand_id
1 'polypeptide(L)'
;LTGSENVSTNSRPAARAVLSTVKCDNHIAEKRIAQGSENIYINSQPAARKDDHTECDAVIEDGSPNVFLGGGTQTVLEISSEIPDWLRKVVDVLFVVASLLGGLAGAWRQAAKLGTKFGTKCAAKFIGGVLVGMAVGEAISGLFSNPVDVTTGQKILLPETDFTLPGRLPVTCSRFYASHLETVGLLGRGWRLNWETSLRDDDEHITLTGVQGRELRYPKTMLTPGHQIFDPEEQLYLSRLHDGRYVLHYTDRSYYVFGDF
;
A
#
# COMPACT_ATOMS: atom_id res chain seq x y z
N LEU A 1 8.39 11.13 -27.38
CA LEU A 1 6.95 11.41 -27.21
C LEU A 1 6.44 12.02 -28.50
N THR A 2 5.41 11.44 -29.12
CA THR A 2 4.75 12.05 -30.29
C THR A 2 3.55 12.88 -29.83
N GLY A 3 3.16 13.89 -30.61
CA GLY A 3 2.06 14.79 -30.28
C GLY A 3 1.27 15.18 -31.52
N SER A 4 0.34 16.12 -31.35
CA SER A 4 -0.44 16.67 -32.45
C SER A 4 0.44 17.36 -33.51
N GLU A 5 0.08 17.20 -34.77
CA GLU A 5 0.78 17.82 -35.91
C GLU A 5 0.49 19.33 -36.04
N ASN A 6 -0.64 19.80 -35.52
CA ASN A 6 -1.11 21.17 -35.73
C ASN A 6 -1.57 21.89 -34.44
N VAL A 7 -1.60 21.21 -33.30
CA VAL A 7 -1.86 21.82 -31.99
C VAL A 7 -0.59 21.73 -31.15
N SER A 8 -0.13 22.87 -30.66
CA SER A 8 1.07 22.95 -29.84
C SER A 8 0.85 23.78 -28.58
N THR A 9 1.58 23.44 -27.52
CA THR A 9 1.64 24.15 -26.25
C THR A 9 3.09 24.54 -26.01
N ASN A 10 3.39 25.83 -25.87
CA ASN A 10 4.76 26.35 -25.74
C ASN A 10 5.71 25.80 -26.84
N SER A 11 5.26 25.84 -28.09
CA SER A 11 6.02 25.36 -29.27
C SER A 11 6.34 23.86 -29.25
N ARG A 12 5.71 23.07 -28.38
CA ARG A 12 5.80 21.61 -28.38
C ARG A 12 4.47 21.00 -28.81
N PRO A 13 4.47 19.95 -29.65
CA PRO A 13 3.26 19.20 -30.01
C PRO A 13 2.46 18.81 -28.77
N ALA A 14 1.17 19.13 -28.76
CA ALA A 14 0.32 18.79 -27.63
C ALA A 14 0.03 17.27 -27.60
N ALA A 15 0.14 16.66 -26.42
CA ALA A 15 -0.05 15.23 -26.23
C ALA A 15 -1.54 14.87 -26.19
N ARG A 16 -1.89 13.71 -26.76
CA ARG A 16 -3.28 13.24 -26.87
C ARG A 16 -3.36 11.74 -26.63
N ALA A 17 -4.37 11.30 -25.89
CA ALA A 17 -4.62 9.88 -25.68
C ALA A 17 -4.83 9.17 -27.03
N VAL A 18 -4.63 7.84 -27.05
CA VAL A 18 -4.78 6.96 -28.23
C VAL A 18 -3.72 7.14 -29.31
N LEU A 19 -3.35 8.37 -29.68
CA LEU A 19 -2.48 8.65 -30.83
C LEU A 19 -1.06 9.05 -30.45
N SER A 20 -0.84 9.68 -29.30
CA SER A 20 0.51 9.99 -28.84
C SER A 20 1.19 8.73 -28.29
N THR A 21 2.42 8.52 -28.72
CA THR A 21 3.31 7.45 -28.28
C THR A 21 4.38 7.97 -27.32
N VAL A 22 4.74 7.13 -26.36
CA VAL A 22 5.83 7.32 -25.41
C VAL A 22 6.90 6.27 -25.68
N LYS A 23 8.16 6.70 -25.56
CA LYS A 23 9.27 5.76 -25.56
C LYS A 23 9.42 5.27 -24.13
N CYS A 24 9.27 3.97 -23.93
CA CYS A 24 9.50 3.34 -22.64
C CYS A 24 10.79 2.51 -22.75
N ASP A 25 11.75 2.74 -21.85
CA ASP A 25 13.05 2.05 -21.90
C ASP A 25 12.93 0.56 -21.52
N ASN A 26 11.83 0.16 -20.88
CA ASN A 26 11.55 -1.22 -20.44
C ASN A 26 10.77 -2.06 -21.48
N HIS A 27 10.35 -1.47 -22.61
CA HIS A 27 9.55 -2.16 -23.63
C HIS A 27 10.12 -1.92 -25.03
N ILE A 28 10.17 -2.98 -25.85
CA ILE A 28 10.67 -2.91 -27.23
C ILE A 28 9.69 -2.11 -28.12
N ALA A 29 8.39 -2.23 -27.85
CA ALA A 29 7.35 -1.53 -28.59
C ALA A 29 7.01 -0.18 -27.93
N GLU A 30 6.84 0.87 -28.73
CA GLU A 30 6.30 2.14 -28.26
C GLU A 30 4.92 1.94 -27.63
N LYS A 31 4.70 2.59 -26.50
CA LYS A 31 3.42 2.55 -25.78
C LYS A 31 2.64 3.82 -26.05
N ARG A 32 1.31 3.76 -26.00
CA ARG A 32 0.46 4.94 -26.21
C ARG A 32 0.03 5.54 -24.89
N ILE A 33 -0.37 6.80 -24.94
CA ILE A 33 -1.04 7.44 -23.81
C ILE A 33 -2.46 6.87 -23.71
N ALA A 34 -2.80 6.30 -22.55
CA ALA A 34 -4.04 5.58 -22.33
C ALA A 34 -5.15 6.43 -21.70
N GLN A 35 -4.78 7.55 -21.07
CA GLN A 35 -5.70 8.47 -20.41
C GLN A 35 -5.63 9.89 -20.95
N GLY A 36 -6.71 10.64 -20.74
CA GLY A 36 -6.78 12.07 -21.04
C GLY A 36 -7.99 12.75 -20.43
N SER A 37 -8.17 14.02 -20.75
CA SER A 37 -9.31 14.83 -20.31
C SER A 37 -10.64 14.32 -20.85
N GLU A 38 -11.66 14.29 -19.99
CA GLU A 38 -13.03 13.91 -20.35
C GLU A 38 -13.73 14.92 -21.26
N ASN A 39 -13.31 16.19 -21.26
CA ASN A 39 -14.02 17.26 -21.94
C ASN A 39 -13.15 18.16 -22.83
N ILE A 40 -11.83 17.97 -22.83
CA ILE A 40 -10.90 18.70 -23.70
C ILE A 40 -10.30 17.72 -24.70
N TYR A 41 -10.46 18.04 -25.98
CA TYR A 41 -10.02 17.19 -27.08
C TYR A 41 -9.02 17.90 -27.98
N ILE A 42 -8.01 17.18 -28.44
CA ILE A 42 -7.00 17.61 -29.41
C ILE A 42 -7.05 16.66 -30.59
N ASN A 43 -7.49 17.17 -31.75
CA ASN A 43 -7.77 16.39 -32.95
C ASN A 43 -8.70 15.18 -32.66
N SER A 44 -9.81 15.44 -31.97
CA SER A 44 -10.82 14.43 -31.62
C SER A 44 -10.34 13.33 -30.66
N GLN A 45 -9.21 13.52 -29.99
CA GLN A 45 -8.72 12.61 -28.95
C GLN A 45 -8.63 13.34 -27.60
N PRO A 46 -8.89 12.66 -26.47
CA PRO A 46 -8.73 13.24 -25.14
C PRO A 46 -7.35 13.88 -24.99
N ALA A 47 -7.31 15.13 -24.51
CA ALA A 47 -6.06 15.82 -24.31
C ALA A 47 -5.31 15.22 -23.10
N ALA A 48 -4.07 14.80 -23.30
CA ALA A 48 -3.26 14.21 -22.25
C ALA A 48 -2.64 15.31 -21.37
N ARG A 49 -2.57 15.05 -20.08
CA ARG A 49 -2.10 15.99 -19.05
C ARG A 49 -1.04 15.34 -18.18
N LYS A 50 -0.45 16.17 -17.33
CA LYS A 50 0.27 15.68 -16.16
C LYS A 50 -0.65 14.76 -15.35
N ASP A 51 -0.08 13.69 -14.81
CA ASP A 51 -0.73 12.64 -14.01
C ASP A 51 -1.60 11.64 -14.79
N ASP A 52 -1.82 11.83 -16.11
CA ASP A 52 -2.52 10.82 -16.93
C ASP A 52 -1.58 9.62 -17.24
N HIS A 53 -2.14 8.41 -17.33
CA HIS A 53 -1.38 7.16 -17.51
C HIS A 53 -1.22 6.72 -18.98
N THR A 54 -0.19 5.91 -19.21
CA THR A 54 0.09 5.21 -20.48
C THR A 54 -0.35 3.75 -20.43
N GLU A 55 -0.33 3.04 -21.57
CA GLU A 55 -0.71 1.62 -21.66
C GLU A 55 0.13 0.68 -20.77
N CYS A 56 1.32 1.11 -20.32
CA CYS A 56 2.15 0.36 -19.37
C CYS A 56 2.07 0.89 -17.93
N ASP A 57 1.03 1.67 -17.62
CA ASP A 57 0.79 2.25 -16.29
C ASP A 57 1.80 3.32 -15.85
N ALA A 58 2.74 3.71 -16.72
CA ALA A 58 3.62 4.84 -16.46
C ALA A 58 2.86 6.17 -16.51
N VAL A 59 3.17 7.07 -15.56
CA VAL A 59 2.52 8.37 -15.35
C VAL A 59 3.24 9.47 -16.13
N ILE A 60 2.48 10.43 -16.68
CA ILE A 60 3.05 11.65 -17.26
C ILE A 60 3.47 12.61 -16.13
N GLU A 61 4.77 12.64 -15.84
CA GLU A 61 5.33 13.39 -14.71
C GLU A 61 5.35 14.93 -14.88
N ASP A 62 5.42 15.42 -16.11
CA ASP A 62 5.63 16.85 -16.39
C ASP A 62 4.75 17.36 -17.53
N GLY A 63 4.47 18.67 -17.50
CA GLY A 63 3.55 19.34 -18.41
C GLY A 63 3.93 20.79 -18.67
N SER A 64 3.01 21.54 -19.27
CA SER A 64 3.23 22.97 -19.50
C SER A 64 3.19 23.75 -18.18
N PRO A 65 4.13 24.67 -17.92
CA PRO A 65 4.15 25.44 -16.67
C PRO A 65 3.04 26.51 -16.58
N ASN A 66 2.36 26.81 -17.68
CA ASN A 66 1.42 27.93 -17.79
C ASN A 66 0.16 27.62 -18.61
N VAL A 67 -0.01 26.38 -19.09
CA VAL A 67 -1.21 25.94 -19.81
C VAL A 67 -1.72 24.67 -19.17
N PHE A 68 -2.90 24.75 -18.59
CA PHE A 68 -3.52 23.67 -17.83
C PHE A 68 -4.82 23.27 -18.49
N LEU A 69 -5.02 21.97 -18.70
CA LEU A 69 -6.24 21.42 -19.26
C LEU A 69 -7.05 20.81 -18.11
N GLY A 70 -8.28 21.28 -17.91
CA GLY A 70 -9.17 20.81 -16.85
C GLY A 70 -9.97 19.56 -17.23
N GLY A 71 -11.04 19.31 -16.47
CA GLY A 71 -11.95 18.19 -16.67
C GLY A 71 -11.60 16.93 -15.88
N GLY A 72 -12.52 15.98 -15.86
CA GLY A 72 -12.29 14.62 -15.36
C GLY A 72 -11.25 13.87 -16.19
N THR A 73 -10.81 12.71 -15.70
CA THR A 73 -9.90 11.81 -16.41
C THR A 73 -10.70 10.63 -16.99
N GLN A 74 -10.53 10.36 -18.28
CA GLN A 74 -11.07 9.16 -18.92
C GLN A 74 -9.95 8.23 -19.37
N THR A 75 -10.13 6.93 -19.12
CA THR A 75 -9.27 5.87 -19.64
C THR A 75 -9.85 5.35 -20.95
N VAL A 76 -9.08 5.49 -22.04
CA VAL A 76 -9.51 5.13 -23.41
C VAL A 76 -8.75 3.96 -24.00
N LEU A 77 -7.60 3.59 -23.42
CA LEU A 77 -6.89 2.36 -23.74
C LEU A 77 -6.71 1.53 -22.47
N GLU A 78 -6.60 0.21 -22.63
CA GLU A 78 -6.31 -0.69 -21.52
C GLU A 78 -4.91 -0.42 -20.95
N ILE A 79 -4.82 -0.37 -19.63
CA ILE A 79 -3.57 -0.14 -18.90
C ILE A 79 -3.10 -1.48 -18.33
N SER A 80 -1.95 -1.95 -18.79
CA SER A 80 -1.28 -3.12 -18.25
C SER A 80 -0.31 -2.70 -17.14
N SER A 81 -0.46 -3.26 -15.95
CA SER A 81 0.41 -3.00 -14.80
C SER A 81 1.87 -3.40 -15.10
N GLU A 82 2.80 -2.46 -14.89
CA GLU A 82 4.26 -2.69 -15.01
C GLU A 82 4.81 -3.65 -13.94
N ILE A 83 4.07 -3.85 -12.85
CA ILE A 83 4.44 -4.79 -11.79
C ILE A 83 3.68 -6.11 -11.99
N PRO A 84 4.42 -7.23 -12.08
CA PRO A 84 3.96 -8.58 -11.87
C PRO A 84 2.73 -8.75 -10.98
N ASP A 85 1.56 -9.21 -11.42
CA ASP A 85 0.48 -9.52 -10.43
C ASP A 85 0.96 -10.54 -9.40
N TRP A 86 1.79 -11.50 -9.82
CA TRP A 86 2.44 -12.44 -8.91
C TRP A 86 3.38 -11.71 -7.93
N LEU A 87 4.12 -10.70 -8.39
CA LEU A 87 5.08 -9.98 -7.55
C LEU A 87 4.36 -9.10 -6.51
N ARG A 88 3.26 -8.43 -6.90
CA ARG A 88 2.38 -7.71 -5.96
C ARG A 88 1.86 -8.64 -4.87
N LYS A 89 1.33 -9.81 -5.27
CA LYS A 89 0.88 -10.84 -4.33
C LYS A 89 2.00 -11.31 -3.40
N VAL A 90 3.25 -11.45 -3.87
CA VAL A 90 4.39 -11.85 -2.99
C VAL A 90 4.62 -10.82 -1.92
N VAL A 91 4.62 -9.55 -2.32
CA VAL A 91 4.82 -8.43 -1.40
C VAL A 91 3.67 -8.36 -0.40
N ASP A 92 2.42 -8.50 -0.83
CA ASP A 92 1.24 -8.48 0.04
C ASP A 92 1.25 -9.64 1.05
N VAL A 93 1.56 -10.86 0.60
CA VAL A 93 1.75 -12.03 1.48
C VAL A 93 2.84 -11.76 2.49
N LEU A 94 4.00 -11.25 2.05
CA LEU A 94 5.13 -10.98 2.92
C LEU A 94 4.76 -9.93 3.99
N PHE A 95 4.03 -8.88 3.61
CA PHE A 95 3.56 -7.86 4.55
C PHE A 95 2.60 -8.45 5.57
N VAL A 96 1.60 -9.22 5.15
CA VAL A 96 0.65 -9.88 6.05
C VAL A 96 1.35 -10.84 7.01
N VAL A 97 2.24 -11.70 6.50
CA VAL A 97 2.99 -12.65 7.34
C VAL A 97 3.90 -11.90 8.32
N ALA A 98 4.62 -10.87 7.88
CA ALA A 98 5.47 -10.07 8.75
C ALA A 98 4.64 -9.37 9.85
N SER A 99 3.49 -8.77 9.51
CA SER A 99 2.61 -8.14 10.49
C SER A 99 1.98 -9.12 11.46
N LEU A 100 1.69 -10.36 11.05
CA LEU A 100 1.22 -11.41 11.96
C LEU A 100 2.34 -11.88 12.93
N LEU A 101 3.60 -11.89 12.48
CA LEU A 101 4.74 -12.39 13.25
C LEU A 101 5.49 -11.33 14.10
N GLY A 102 4.95 -10.10 14.23
CA GLY A 102 5.57 -9.02 15.02
C GLY A 102 6.42 -8.04 14.22
N GLY A 103 5.96 -7.68 13.02
CA GLY A 103 6.56 -6.62 12.20
C GLY A 103 7.94 -6.96 11.63
N LEU A 104 8.76 -5.94 11.43
CA LEU A 104 10.11 -6.08 10.87
C LEU A 104 11.02 -6.94 11.78
N ALA A 105 10.75 -6.97 13.09
CA ALA A 105 11.49 -7.79 14.05
C ALA A 105 11.16 -9.29 13.92
N GLY A 106 9.91 -9.66 13.61
CA GLY A 106 9.54 -11.04 13.28
C GLY A 106 10.25 -11.56 12.04
N ALA A 107 10.30 -10.74 10.98
CA ALA A 107 11.07 -11.03 9.76
C ALA A 107 12.58 -11.12 10.04
N TRP A 108 13.13 -10.23 10.88
CA TRP A 108 14.54 -10.25 11.29
C TRP A 108 14.89 -11.48 12.14
N ARG A 109 14.03 -11.89 13.08
CA ARG A 109 14.22 -13.09 13.93
C ARG A 109 14.20 -14.37 13.11
N GLN A 110 13.33 -14.46 12.09
CA GLN A 110 13.33 -15.57 11.13
C GLN A 110 14.58 -15.57 10.25
N ALA A 111 14.98 -14.41 9.72
CA ALA A 111 16.22 -14.27 8.94
C ALA A 111 17.48 -14.61 9.75
N ALA A 112 17.51 -14.23 11.03
CA ALA A 112 18.60 -14.54 11.96
C ALA A 112 18.69 -16.04 12.30
N LYS A 113 17.55 -16.75 12.41
CA LYS A 113 17.52 -18.21 12.58
C LYS A 113 18.03 -18.97 11.35
N LEU A 114 18.01 -18.36 10.17
CA LEU A 114 18.46 -18.99 8.91
C LEU A 114 19.98 -18.94 8.68
N GLY A 115 20.77 -18.42 9.64
CA GLY A 115 22.19 -18.77 9.77
C GLY A 115 23.13 -18.43 8.61
N THR A 116 22.83 -17.43 7.77
CA THR A 116 23.74 -17.05 6.68
C THR A 116 24.68 -15.90 7.06
N LYS A 117 25.97 -16.20 7.00
CA LYS A 117 27.13 -15.32 7.27
C LYS A 117 27.27 -14.18 6.25
N PHE A 118 26.28 -13.29 6.18
CA PHE A 118 26.34 -12.05 5.38
C PHE A 118 25.72 -10.85 6.12
N GLY A 119 25.64 -10.95 7.45
CA GLY A 119 25.28 -9.82 8.30
C GLY A 119 26.39 -8.78 8.28
N THR A 120 26.17 -7.64 7.62
CA THR A 120 26.58 -6.29 8.09
C THR A 120 26.36 -5.14 7.10
N LYS A 121 25.95 -5.35 5.84
CA LYS A 121 25.73 -4.20 4.92
C LYS A 121 24.56 -4.41 3.96
N CYS A 122 23.33 -4.19 4.41
CA CYS A 122 22.19 -3.92 3.53
C CYS A 122 21.02 -3.26 4.31
N ALA A 123 21.16 -1.98 4.64
CA ALA A 123 20.04 -1.11 5.01
C ALA A 123 19.40 -0.42 3.79
N ALA A 124 19.83 -0.75 2.56
CA ALA A 124 19.52 0.02 1.34
C ALA A 124 18.82 -0.77 0.21
N LYS A 125 18.24 -1.95 0.48
CA LYS A 125 17.58 -2.73 -0.58
C LYS A 125 16.39 -3.55 -0.06
N PHE A 126 15.39 -2.88 0.50
CA PHE A 126 14.16 -3.58 0.93
C PHE A 126 13.26 -4.02 -0.24
N ILE A 127 13.48 -3.50 -1.46
CA ILE A 127 12.82 -4.01 -2.69
C ILE A 127 13.74 -4.97 -3.48
N GLY A 128 15.05 -4.75 -3.47
CA GLY A 128 16.01 -5.55 -4.26
C GLY A 128 16.69 -6.72 -3.54
N GLY A 129 16.61 -6.80 -2.20
CA GLY A 129 17.25 -7.85 -1.40
C GLY A 129 16.36 -9.05 -1.11
N VAL A 130 15.04 -8.90 -1.26
CA VAL A 130 14.06 -9.97 -1.05
C VAL A 130 14.21 -11.08 -2.10
N LEU A 131 14.77 -10.79 -3.28
CA LEU A 131 14.90 -11.76 -4.36
C LEU A 131 16.11 -12.71 -4.26
N VAL A 132 17.12 -12.44 -3.43
CA VAL A 132 18.44 -13.13 -3.56
C VAL A 132 18.70 -14.19 -2.46
N GLY A 133 17.79 -14.42 -1.52
CA GLY A 133 18.09 -15.32 -0.39
C GLY A 133 16.92 -16.10 0.20
N MET A 134 15.89 -16.39 -0.58
CA MET A 134 14.67 -16.95 0.00
C MET A 134 14.68 -18.48 0.11
N ALA A 135 15.00 -18.97 1.31
CA ALA A 135 14.28 -20.10 1.92
C ALA A 135 12.82 -19.75 2.28
N VAL A 136 12.27 -18.69 1.67
CA VAL A 136 10.88 -18.23 1.77
C VAL A 136 10.06 -18.78 0.60
N GLY A 137 10.63 -19.66 -0.23
CA GLY A 137 9.93 -20.29 -1.35
C GLY A 137 8.71 -21.12 -0.94
N GLU A 138 8.74 -21.81 0.21
CA GLU A 138 7.62 -22.67 0.64
C GLU A 138 6.45 -21.89 1.27
N ALA A 139 6.74 -20.94 2.17
CA ALA A 139 5.71 -20.12 2.82
C ALA A 139 5.00 -19.18 1.83
N ILE A 140 5.75 -18.66 0.85
CA ILE A 140 5.21 -17.83 -0.23
C ILE A 140 4.38 -18.72 -1.16
N SER A 141 4.95 -19.78 -1.76
CA SER A 141 4.28 -20.64 -2.75
C SER A 141 2.93 -21.22 -2.27
N GLY A 142 2.80 -21.48 -0.97
CA GLY A 142 1.55 -21.91 -0.33
C GLY A 142 0.35 -20.99 -0.57
N LEU A 143 0.54 -19.68 -0.45
CA LEU A 143 -0.53 -18.69 -0.58
C LEU A 143 -0.84 -18.31 -2.04
N PHE A 144 0.05 -18.63 -3.01
CA PHE A 144 -0.13 -18.26 -4.43
C PHE A 144 -1.24 -19.01 -5.14
N SER A 145 -1.56 -20.21 -4.67
CA SER A 145 -2.52 -21.11 -5.33
C SER A 145 -3.67 -21.51 -4.42
N ASN A 146 -3.51 -21.41 -3.10
CA ASN A 146 -4.54 -21.74 -2.13
C ASN A 146 -4.44 -20.77 -0.95
N PRO A 147 -5.56 -20.31 -0.36
CA PRO A 147 -5.55 -19.36 0.75
C PRO A 147 -5.10 -19.99 2.06
N VAL A 148 -4.28 -21.04 2.04
CA VAL A 148 -3.85 -21.80 3.20
C VAL A 148 -2.36 -21.62 3.37
N ASP A 149 -1.95 -21.03 4.48
CA ASP A 149 -0.57 -21.03 4.91
C ASP A 149 -0.16 -22.47 5.21
N VAL A 150 0.71 -23.04 4.36
CA VAL A 150 1.16 -24.44 4.47
C VAL A 150 1.94 -24.70 5.75
N THR A 151 2.52 -23.66 6.35
CA THR A 151 3.33 -23.79 7.57
C THR A 151 2.44 -23.91 8.80
N THR A 152 1.36 -23.13 8.84
CA THR A 152 0.47 -23.05 10.02
C THR A 152 -0.85 -23.79 9.84
N GLY A 153 -1.19 -24.20 8.63
CA GLY A 153 -2.48 -24.78 8.26
C GLY A 153 -3.64 -23.77 8.29
N GLN A 154 -3.35 -22.48 8.47
CA GLN A 154 -4.37 -21.46 8.63
C GLN A 154 -4.88 -20.97 7.28
N LYS A 155 -6.19 -20.74 7.18
CA LYS A 155 -6.77 -20.07 6.02
C LYS A 155 -6.62 -18.56 6.19
N ILE A 156 -5.89 -17.93 5.27
CA ILE A 156 -5.65 -16.49 5.22
C ILE A 156 -6.13 -15.98 3.86
N LEU A 157 -7.01 -14.98 3.86
CA LEU A 157 -7.34 -14.18 2.68
C LEU A 157 -6.67 -12.82 2.87
N LEU A 158 -5.78 -12.49 1.93
CA LEU A 158 -5.09 -11.19 1.92
C LEU A 158 -6.12 -10.06 1.81
N PRO A 159 -5.78 -8.85 2.28
CA PRO A 159 -6.66 -7.70 2.19
C PRO A 159 -7.16 -7.46 0.77
N GLU A 160 -8.48 -7.48 0.57
CA GLU A 160 -9.14 -7.13 -0.68
C GLU A 160 -9.95 -5.85 -0.46
N THR A 161 -9.81 -4.88 -1.36
CA THR A 161 -10.58 -3.62 -1.28
C THR A 161 -11.91 -3.80 -1.99
N ASP A 162 -13.01 -3.71 -1.25
CA ASP A 162 -14.36 -3.88 -1.78
C ASP A 162 -14.84 -2.61 -2.48
N PHE A 163 -14.55 -1.43 -1.90
CA PHE A 163 -14.86 -0.13 -2.51
C PHE A 163 -13.96 0.98 -1.98
N THR A 164 -13.90 2.09 -2.73
CA THR A 164 -13.25 3.34 -2.31
C THR A 164 -14.21 4.49 -2.56
N LEU A 165 -14.47 5.28 -1.52
CA LEU A 165 -15.22 6.53 -1.65
C LEU A 165 -14.23 7.65 -2.01
N PRO A 166 -14.36 8.28 -3.20
CA PRO A 166 -13.44 9.31 -3.63
C PRO A 166 -13.62 10.59 -2.81
N GLY A 167 -12.52 11.29 -2.54
CA GLY A 167 -12.49 12.53 -1.77
C GLY A 167 -11.07 13.03 -1.54
N ARG A 168 -10.92 14.19 -0.89
CA ARG A 168 -9.58 14.73 -0.52
C ARG A 168 -8.82 13.79 0.43
N LEU A 169 -9.57 13.04 1.22
CA LEU A 169 -9.09 11.89 1.99
C LEU A 169 -9.95 10.69 1.59
N PRO A 170 -9.51 9.85 0.63
CA PRO A 170 -10.26 8.70 0.18
C PRO A 170 -10.55 7.73 1.33
N VAL A 171 -11.79 7.23 1.40
CA VAL A 171 -12.18 6.21 2.38
C VAL A 171 -12.24 4.88 1.68
N THR A 172 -11.29 4.01 1.98
CA THR A 172 -11.21 2.65 1.42
C THR A 172 -11.85 1.66 2.38
N CYS A 173 -12.66 0.73 1.90
CA CYS A 173 -13.14 -0.39 2.68
C CYS A 173 -12.45 -1.66 2.19
N SER A 174 -11.62 -2.25 3.04
CA SER A 174 -10.89 -3.47 2.71
C SER A 174 -11.12 -4.53 3.79
N ARG A 175 -11.33 -5.76 3.37
CA ARG A 175 -11.57 -6.91 4.23
C ARG A 175 -10.37 -7.84 4.25
N PHE A 176 -10.03 -8.32 5.43
CA PHE A 176 -9.02 -9.33 5.69
C PHE A 176 -9.68 -10.52 6.39
N TYR A 177 -9.23 -11.74 6.07
CA TYR A 177 -9.68 -12.93 6.78
C TYR A 177 -8.49 -13.76 7.26
N ALA A 178 -8.56 -14.21 8.50
CA ALA A 178 -7.68 -15.26 9.00
C ALA A 178 -8.44 -16.19 9.95
N SER A 179 -8.35 -17.50 9.70
CA SER A 179 -9.12 -18.50 10.46
C SER A 179 -8.70 -18.63 11.93
N HIS A 180 -7.51 -18.16 12.30
CA HIS A 180 -7.05 -18.18 13.70
C HIS A 180 -7.62 -17.03 14.53
N LEU A 181 -8.18 -16.00 13.90
CA LEU A 181 -8.76 -14.89 14.64
C LEU A 181 -10.03 -15.37 15.35
N GLU A 182 -9.95 -15.38 16.67
CA GLU A 182 -11.08 -15.72 17.53
C GLU A 182 -12.01 -14.52 17.77
N THR A 183 -11.51 -13.31 17.50
CA THR A 183 -12.29 -12.08 17.61
C THR A 183 -13.37 -12.01 16.53
N VAL A 184 -14.51 -11.42 16.90
CA VAL A 184 -15.64 -11.20 16.00
C VAL A 184 -15.58 -9.75 15.53
N GLY A 185 -15.22 -9.54 14.27
CA GLY A 185 -15.31 -8.24 13.60
C GLY A 185 -16.71 -7.97 13.06
N LEU A 186 -16.87 -6.83 12.39
CA LEU A 186 -18.14 -6.38 11.81
C LEU A 186 -18.75 -7.37 10.79
N LEU A 187 -17.91 -8.17 10.13
CA LEU A 187 -18.33 -9.19 9.16
C LEU A 187 -18.37 -10.61 9.76
N GLY A 188 -18.22 -10.75 11.08
CA GLY A 188 -18.23 -12.02 11.79
C GLY A 188 -16.83 -12.52 12.17
N ARG A 189 -16.79 -13.73 12.75
CA ARG A 189 -15.54 -14.35 13.22
C ARG A 189 -14.55 -14.55 12.06
N GLY A 190 -13.28 -14.25 12.32
CA GLY A 190 -12.22 -14.42 11.33
C GLY A 190 -12.08 -13.26 10.36
N TRP A 191 -13.09 -12.40 10.24
CA TRP A 191 -13.08 -11.24 9.36
C TRP A 191 -12.74 -9.96 10.10
N ARG A 192 -12.00 -9.08 9.43
CA ARG A 192 -11.61 -7.76 9.91
C ARG A 192 -11.68 -6.75 8.76
N LEU A 193 -12.21 -5.56 9.02
CA LEU A 193 -12.07 -4.41 8.14
C LEU A 193 -10.86 -3.56 8.52
N ASN A 194 -10.30 -2.84 7.56
CA ASN A 194 -9.17 -1.90 7.76
C ASN A 194 -9.47 -0.77 8.76
N TRP A 195 -10.73 -0.56 9.14
CA TRP A 195 -11.15 0.44 10.13
C TRP A 195 -11.34 -0.11 11.54
N GLU A 196 -11.27 -1.43 11.73
CA GLU A 196 -11.51 -2.06 13.04
C GLU A 196 -10.29 -2.01 13.98
N THR A 197 -9.43 -1.02 13.81
CA THR A 197 -8.33 -0.75 14.75
C THR A 197 -8.93 -0.25 16.07
N SER A 198 -8.59 -0.89 17.17
CA SER A 198 -9.14 -0.57 18.48
C SER A 198 -8.06 -0.49 19.55
N LEU A 199 -8.32 0.27 20.60
CA LEU A 199 -7.47 0.39 21.77
C LEU A 199 -8.31 0.09 23.00
N ARG A 200 -7.85 -0.86 23.82
CA ARG A 200 -8.42 -1.21 25.10
C ARG A 200 -7.49 -0.76 26.21
N ASP A 201 -8.01 0.01 27.13
CA ASP A 201 -7.31 0.47 28.33
C ASP A 201 -7.85 -0.32 29.53
N ASP A 202 -7.03 -1.21 30.10
CA ASP A 202 -7.34 -1.95 31.33
C ASP A 202 -6.49 -1.44 32.50
N ASP A 203 -6.59 -2.04 33.69
CA ASP A 203 -5.89 -1.54 34.87
C ASP A 203 -4.36 -1.68 34.77
N GLU A 204 -3.86 -2.66 34.02
CA GLU A 204 -2.43 -2.98 33.93
C GLU A 204 -1.81 -2.63 32.57
N HIS A 205 -2.59 -2.72 31.50
CA HIS A 205 -2.13 -2.69 30.12
C HIS A 205 -2.99 -1.79 29.23
N ILE A 206 -2.33 -1.25 28.21
CA ILE A 206 -2.97 -0.66 27.04
C ILE A 206 -2.77 -1.67 25.90
N THR A 207 -3.87 -2.21 25.39
CA THR A 207 -3.88 -3.21 24.32
C THR A 207 -4.37 -2.57 23.03
N LEU A 208 -3.48 -2.45 22.05
CA LEU A 208 -3.78 -1.99 20.70
C LEU A 208 -4.03 -3.19 19.79
N THR A 209 -5.21 -3.26 19.18
CA THR A 209 -5.55 -4.28 18.17
C THR A 209 -5.49 -3.64 16.78
N GLY A 210 -4.45 -3.97 16.00
CA GLY A 210 -4.24 -3.44 14.65
C GLY A 210 -5.13 -4.12 13.60
N VAL A 211 -5.20 -3.60 12.38
CA VAL A 211 -6.14 -4.01 11.30
C VAL A 211 -6.25 -5.53 11.04
N GLN A 212 -5.17 -6.30 11.21
CA GLN A 212 -5.18 -7.76 11.03
C GLN A 212 -5.56 -8.56 12.29
N GLY A 213 -6.02 -7.88 13.35
CA GLY A 213 -6.49 -8.51 14.59
C GLY A 213 -5.38 -8.84 15.59
N ARG A 214 -4.11 -8.56 15.28
CA ARG A 214 -3.00 -8.75 16.20
C ARG A 214 -3.04 -7.73 17.33
N GLU A 215 -2.84 -8.22 18.55
CA GLU A 215 -2.79 -7.42 19.76
C GLU A 215 -1.36 -7.05 20.15
N LEU A 216 -1.15 -5.77 20.43
CA LEU A 216 0.06 -5.18 20.98
C LEU A 216 -0.25 -4.72 22.39
N ARG A 217 0.47 -5.25 23.37
CA ARG A 217 0.23 -4.99 24.80
C ARG A 217 1.37 -4.16 25.38
N TYR A 218 1.03 -2.97 25.88
CA TYR A 218 1.97 -2.06 26.51
C TYR A 218 1.63 -1.92 28.01
N PRO A 219 2.60 -1.98 28.93
CA PRO A 219 2.35 -1.70 30.32
C PRO A 219 1.82 -0.27 30.48
N LYS A 220 0.68 -0.11 31.16
CA LYS A 220 0.02 1.20 31.35
C LYS A 220 0.91 2.20 32.09
N THR A 221 1.81 1.70 32.93
CA THR A 221 2.83 2.49 33.64
C THR A 221 3.79 3.23 32.71
N MET A 222 4.00 2.74 31.48
CA MET A 222 4.85 3.40 30.48
C MET A 222 4.14 4.55 29.75
N LEU A 223 2.82 4.66 29.88
CA LEU A 223 2.00 5.63 29.15
C LEU A 223 1.09 6.45 30.08
N THR A 224 1.72 7.31 30.87
CA THR A 224 0.99 8.32 31.66
C THR A 224 0.66 9.54 30.80
N PRO A 225 -0.34 10.37 31.17
CA PRO A 225 -0.71 11.54 30.37
C PRO A 225 0.49 12.44 30.07
N GLY A 226 0.67 12.80 28.79
CA GLY A 226 1.80 13.55 28.26
C GLY A 226 2.98 12.70 27.76
N HIS A 227 2.96 11.38 27.96
CA HIS A 227 4.04 10.48 27.52
C HIS A 227 3.76 9.84 26.16
N GLN A 228 4.85 9.44 25.51
CA GLN A 228 4.86 8.71 24.26
C GLN A 228 5.86 7.56 24.35
N ILE A 229 5.50 6.42 23.77
CA ILE A 229 6.40 5.31 23.50
C ILE A 229 6.62 5.19 21.99
N PHE A 230 7.83 4.82 21.62
CA PHE A 230 8.15 4.35 20.29
C PHE A 230 8.34 2.84 20.35
N ASP A 231 7.61 2.10 19.52
CA ASP A 231 7.80 0.67 19.33
C ASP A 231 8.68 0.45 18.08
N PRO A 232 9.97 0.11 18.25
CA PRO A 232 10.87 -0.08 17.13
C PRO A 232 10.56 -1.34 16.31
N GLU A 233 9.87 -2.34 16.86
CA GLU A 233 9.51 -3.55 16.11
C GLU A 233 8.36 -3.26 15.14
N GLU A 234 7.44 -2.41 15.58
CA GLU A 234 6.22 -2.04 14.88
C GLU A 234 6.33 -0.73 14.10
N GLN A 235 7.41 0.02 14.30
CA GLN A 235 7.66 1.32 13.67
C GLN A 235 6.47 2.29 13.85
N LEU A 236 5.93 2.32 15.07
CA LEU A 236 4.82 3.18 15.46
C LEU A 236 5.12 3.89 16.78
N TYR A 237 4.41 4.97 17.00
CA TYR A 237 4.38 5.67 18.28
C TYR A 237 2.99 5.60 18.85
N LEU A 238 2.90 5.24 20.12
CA LEU A 238 1.68 5.33 20.90
C LEU A 238 1.86 6.43 21.94
N SER A 239 0.94 7.40 21.94
CA SER A 239 1.01 8.59 22.78
C SER A 239 -0.24 8.70 23.63
N ARG A 240 -0.11 9.14 24.87
CA ARG A 240 -1.24 9.53 25.71
C ARG A 240 -1.20 11.04 25.90
N LEU A 241 -2.22 11.72 25.40
CA LEU A 241 -2.36 13.17 25.53
C LEU A 241 -2.67 13.57 26.99
N HIS A 242 -2.47 14.84 27.31
CA HIS A 242 -2.79 15.39 28.64
C HIS A 242 -4.28 15.31 28.98
N ASP A 243 -5.15 15.34 27.98
CA ASP A 243 -6.60 15.19 28.12
C ASP A 243 -7.06 13.72 28.26
N GLY A 244 -6.13 12.78 28.29
CA GLY A 244 -6.39 11.36 28.46
C GLY A 244 -6.61 10.58 27.17
N ARG A 245 -6.74 11.25 26.01
CA ARG A 245 -6.89 10.58 24.71
C ARG A 245 -5.61 9.86 24.29
N TYR A 246 -5.76 8.79 23.52
CA TYR A 246 -4.63 8.08 22.94
C TYR A 246 -4.47 8.46 21.46
N VAL A 247 -3.22 8.61 21.03
CA VAL A 247 -2.86 8.87 19.63
C VAL A 247 -1.86 7.85 19.18
N LEU A 248 -2.24 7.08 18.17
CA LEU A 248 -1.36 6.20 17.42
C LEU A 248 -0.87 6.93 16.17
N HIS A 249 0.43 6.89 15.96
CA HIS A 249 1.13 7.56 14.87
C HIS A 249 2.04 6.53 14.18
N TYR A 250 1.92 6.38 12.86
CA TYR A 250 2.81 5.56 12.04
C TYR A 250 3.81 6.42 11.26
N THR A 251 4.93 5.83 10.87
CA THR A 251 6.00 6.52 10.12
C THR A 251 5.57 7.11 8.77
N ASP A 252 4.46 6.62 8.20
CA ASP A 252 3.82 7.14 6.98
C ASP A 252 2.95 8.39 7.21
N ARG A 253 2.96 8.94 8.43
CA ARG A 253 2.14 10.09 8.87
C ARG A 253 0.64 9.80 8.91
N SER A 254 0.23 8.55 9.00
CA SER A 254 -1.15 8.21 9.40
C SER A 254 -1.31 8.35 10.92
N TYR A 255 -2.46 8.88 11.33
CA TYR A 255 -2.79 9.16 12.73
C TYR A 255 -4.16 8.57 13.07
N TYR A 256 -4.24 7.89 14.22
CA TYR A 256 -5.48 7.40 14.79
C TYR A 256 -5.64 7.99 16.18
N VAL A 257 -6.79 8.59 16.44
CA VAL A 257 -7.13 9.18 17.74
C VAL A 257 -8.19 8.31 18.38
N PHE A 258 -7.93 7.84 19.59
CA PHE A 258 -8.86 7.05 20.40
C PHE A 258 -9.36 7.91 21.56
N GLY A 259 -10.68 8.04 21.64
CA GLY A 259 -11.41 8.78 22.68
C GLY A 259 -12.86 8.96 22.28
N ASP A 260 -13.67 9.43 23.23
CA ASP A 260 -15.04 9.84 22.95
C ASP A 260 -15.03 11.18 22.18
N PHE A 261 -15.88 11.29 21.16
CA PHE A 261 -16.05 12.49 20.33
C PHE A 261 -17.41 13.15 20.60
#